data_AF-A0A7L2AEA1-F1
#
_entry.id   AF-A0A7L2AEA1-F1
#
_cell.length_a   1.000
_cell.length_b   1.000
_cell.length_c   1.000
_cell.angle_alpha   90.00
_cell.angle_beta   90.00
_cell.angle_gamma   90.00
#
_symmetry.space_group_name_H-M   'P 1'
#
loop_
_entity.id
_entity.type
_entity.pdbx_description
1 polymer ?
#
loop_
_entity_poly.entity_id
_entity_poly.type
_entity_poly.pdbx_seq_one_letter_code
_entity_poly.pdbx_strand_id
1 'polypeptide(L)'
;AGESLHCVSWEVLENRGHWMTGGCTRHGNDTVSICSCSHLSTFTILMAITNPPDIAALRVVTYVGLSVSLLCLFLAIVTFLLCRSLWTVSTALHLQLSICLFA
;
A
#
# COMPACT_ATOMS: atom_id res chain seq x y z
N ALA A 1 17.17 -32.97 13.44
CA ALA A 1 18.17 -32.09 12.83
C ALA A 1 17.65 -30.67 12.99
N GLY A 2 18.32 -29.82 13.79
CA GLY A 2 17.83 -28.48 14.09
C GLY A 2 18.12 -27.53 12.93
N GLU A 3 17.10 -26.79 12.49
CA GLU A 3 17.24 -25.78 11.44
C GLU A 3 17.91 -24.53 12.03
N SER A 4 19.12 -24.20 11.59
CA SER A 4 19.83 -22.98 12.02
C SER A 4 19.38 -21.78 11.18
N LEU A 5 18.81 -20.76 11.83
CA LEU A 5 18.45 -19.50 11.19
C LEU A 5 19.71 -18.70 10.85
N HIS A 6 19.96 -18.46 9.57
CA HIS A 6 21.11 -17.69 9.08
C HIS A 6 20.68 -16.31 8.56
N CYS A 7 21.36 -15.26 9.04
CA CYS A 7 21.23 -13.91 8.50
C CYS A 7 22.11 -13.78 7.25
N VAL A 8 21.50 -13.54 6.10
CA VAL A 8 22.18 -13.33 4.81
C VAL A 8 21.63 -12.11 4.10
N SER A 9 22.45 -11.50 3.28
CA SER A 9 22.07 -10.41 2.39
C SER A 9 22.25 -10.81 0.94
N TRP A 10 21.36 -10.32 0.08
CA TRP A 10 21.53 -10.44 -1.37
C TRP A 10 22.47 -9.35 -1.88
N GLU A 11 23.57 -9.76 -2.53
CA GLU A 11 24.51 -8.85 -3.19
C GLU A 11 24.50 -9.12 -4.69
N VAL A 12 24.44 -8.05 -5.50
CA VAL A 12 24.45 -8.13 -6.96
C VAL A 12 25.81 -7.68 -7.47
N LEU A 13 26.61 -8.64 -7.94
CA LEU A 13 27.91 -8.39 -8.56
C LEU A 13 27.86 -8.85 -10.02
N GLU A 14 28.19 -7.96 -10.97
CA GLU A 14 28.31 -8.30 -12.39
C GLU A 14 27.09 -9.05 -12.99
N ASN A 15 25.88 -8.54 -12.76
CA ASN A 15 24.60 -9.14 -13.21
C ASN A 15 24.27 -10.53 -12.64
N ARG A 16 24.99 -11.01 -11.63
CA ARG A 16 24.64 -12.21 -10.87
C ARG A 16 24.46 -11.86 -9.40
N GLY A 17 23.34 -12.28 -8.84
CA GLY A 17 23.09 -12.10 -7.42
C GLY A 17 23.48 -13.35 -6.63
N HIS A 18 24.12 -13.15 -5.48
CA HIS A 18 24.46 -14.24 -4.57
C HIS A 18 24.09 -13.89 -3.13
N TRP A 19 23.82 -14.92 -2.32
CA TRP A 19 23.64 -14.79 -0.88
C TRP A 19 25.00 -14.67 -0.20
N MET A 20 25.22 -13.57 0.50
CA MET A 20 26.42 -13.35 1.31
C MET A 20 26.06 -13.34 2.79
N THR A 21 26.85 -14.04 3.61
CA THR A 21 26.82 -13.95 5.09
C THR A 21 27.76 -12.87 5.63
N GLY A 22 28.67 -12.36 4.79
CA GLY A 22 29.69 -11.38 5.16
C GLY A 22 29.06 -10.08 5.67
N GLY A 23 29.52 -9.61 6.83
CA GLY A 23 29.04 -8.36 7.42
C GLY A 23 27.68 -8.44 8.13
N CYS A 24 27.01 -9.60 8.13
CA CYS A 24 25.73 -9.82 8.83
C CYS A 24 25.91 -10.63 10.13
N THR A 25 25.30 -10.15 11.21
CA THR A 25 25.33 -10.80 12.54
C THR A 25 23.90 -11.04 13.03
N ARG A 26 23.65 -12.26 13.54
CA ARG A 26 22.39 -12.61 14.19
C ARG A 26 22.48 -12.27 15.67
N HIS A 27 21.50 -11.51 16.14
CA HIS A 27 21.27 -11.21 17.56
C HIS A 27 19.86 -11.66 17.94
N GLY A 28 19.63 -11.89 19.24
CA GLY A 28 18.31 -12.25 19.78
C GLY A 28 18.16 -13.72 20.17
N ASN A 29 16.96 -14.09 20.58
CA ASN A 29 16.61 -15.38 21.16
C ASN A 29 15.86 -16.27 20.15
N ASP A 30 15.50 -17.50 20.52
CA ASP A 30 14.78 -18.44 19.63
C ASP A 30 13.41 -17.91 19.17
N THR A 31 12.78 -17.03 19.96
CA THR A 31 11.50 -16.39 19.63
C THR A 31 11.64 -15.08 18.85
N VAL A 32 12.82 -14.44 18.91
CA VAL A 32 13.06 -13.12 18.31
C VAL A 32 14.45 -13.12 17.68
N SER A 33 14.49 -13.27 16.35
CA SER A 33 15.71 -13.18 15.57
C SER A 33 15.86 -11.78 14.98
N ILE A 34 16.94 -11.08 15.35
CA ILE A 34 17.33 -9.78 14.81
C ILE A 34 18.58 -9.98 13.94
N CYS A 35 18.53 -9.53 12.69
CA CYS A 35 19.70 -9.53 11.80
C CYS A 35 20.23 -8.11 11.65
N SER A 36 21.51 -7.90 11.97
CA SER A 36 22.21 -6.62 11.80
C SER A 36 23.34 -6.79 10.79
N CYS A 37 23.31 -6.02 9.70
CA CYS A 37 24.32 -6.05 8.65
C CYS A 37 25.03 -4.69 8.55
N SER A 38 26.36 -4.69 8.32
CA SER A 38 27.17 -3.47 8.20
C SER A 38 27.12 -2.79 6.84
N HIS A 39 26.37 -3.36 5.89
CA HIS A 39 26.27 -2.91 4.50
C HIS A 39 24.83 -2.65 4.11
N LEU A 40 24.66 -1.83 3.06
CA LEU A 40 23.37 -1.47 2.52
C LEU A 40 22.78 -2.68 1.77
N SER A 41 21.94 -3.46 2.43
CA SER A 41 21.17 -4.52 1.78
C SER A 41 19.94 -3.90 1.09
N THR A 42 19.53 -4.44 -0.06
CA THR A 42 18.24 -4.08 -0.63
C THR A 42 17.16 -4.42 0.40
N PHE A 43 16.48 -3.41 0.96
CA PHE A 43 15.37 -3.58 1.89
C PHE A 43 14.13 -4.12 1.15
N THR A 44 14.26 -5.26 0.49
CA THR A 44 13.13 -6.02 -0.02
C THR A 44 12.86 -7.11 0.99
N ILE A 45 11.93 -6.84 1.90
CA ILE A 45 11.40 -7.89 2.77
C ILE A 45 10.67 -8.86 1.86
N LEU A 46 11.27 -10.01 1.59
CA LEU A 46 10.63 -11.08 0.83
C LEU A 46 9.58 -11.73 1.74
N MET A 47 8.39 -11.14 1.78
CA MET A 47 7.26 -11.70 2.49
C MET A 47 6.67 -12.84 1.66
N ALA A 48 6.87 -14.09 2.08
CA ALA A 48 6.13 -15.22 1.56
C ALA A 48 4.71 -15.18 2.15
N ILE A 49 3.79 -14.49 1.47
CA ILE A 49 2.38 -14.47 1.87
C ILE A 49 1.77 -15.81 1.43
N THR A 50 1.56 -16.73 2.38
CA THR A 50 1.04 -18.09 2.12
C THR A 50 -0.41 -18.11 1.65
N ASN A 51 -1.16 -17.03 1.88
CA ASN A 51 -2.49 -16.78 1.29
C ASN A 51 -2.56 -15.31 0.86
N PRO A 52 -2.18 -14.97 -0.38
CA PRO A 52 -2.33 -13.61 -0.86
C PRO A 52 -3.81 -13.20 -0.77
N PRO A 53 -4.12 -11.97 -0.33
CA PRO A 53 -5.50 -11.51 -0.30
C PRO A 53 -6.10 -11.59 -1.71
N ASP A 54 -7.40 -11.87 -1.81
CA ASP A 54 -8.10 -11.98 -3.09
C ASP A 54 -8.02 -10.66 -3.86
N ILE A 55 -7.02 -10.57 -4.74
CA ILE A 55 -6.73 -9.38 -5.57
C ILE A 55 -7.96 -9.04 -6.43
N ALA A 56 -8.75 -10.05 -6.79
CA ALA A 56 -10.01 -9.89 -7.51
C ALA A 56 -11.05 -9.12 -6.69
N ALA A 57 -11.26 -9.48 -5.42
CA ALA A 57 -12.22 -8.81 -4.55
C ALA A 57 -11.81 -7.35 -4.30
N LEU A 58 -10.52 -7.11 -4.05
CA LEU A 58 -9.99 -5.75 -3.87
C LEU A 58 -10.20 -4.89 -5.11
N ARG A 59 -9.93 -5.44 -6.31
CA ARG A 59 -10.16 -4.74 -7.58
C ARG A 59 -11.63 -4.40 -7.81
N VAL A 60 -12.55 -5.31 -7.48
CA VAL A 60 -14.00 -5.07 -7.60
C VAL A 60 -14.42 -3.93 -6.67
N VAL A 61 -13.99 -3.95 -5.41
CA VAL A 61 -14.31 -2.87 -4.45
C VAL A 61 -13.77 -1.52 -4.93
N THR A 62 -12.51 -1.46 -5.39
CA THR A 62 -11.92 -0.21 -5.91
C THR A 62 -12.65 0.28 -7.16
N TYR A 63 -12.98 -0.60 -8.10
CA TYR A 63 -13.68 -0.21 -9.32
C TYR A 63 -15.09 0.29 -9.05
N VAL A 64 -15.84 -0.39 -8.18
CA VAL A 64 -17.19 0.02 -7.78
C VAL A 64 -17.15 1.35 -7.03
N GLY A 65 -16.22 1.50 -6.07
CA GLY A 65 -16.04 2.74 -5.32
C GLY A 65 -15.73 3.92 -6.24
N LEU A 66 -14.76 3.77 -7.14
CA LEU A 66 -14.41 4.81 -8.13
C LEU A 66 -15.59 5.19 -9.02
N SER A 67 -16.34 4.20 -9.51
CA SER A 67 -17.49 4.43 -10.39
C SER A 67 -18.57 5.26 -9.69
N VAL A 68 -18.88 4.92 -8.44
CA VAL A 68 -19.88 5.62 -7.63
C VAL A 68 -19.42 7.06 -7.30
N SER A 69 -18.16 7.25 -6.92
CA SER A 69 -17.60 8.57 -6.66
C SER A 69 -17.65 9.47 -7.90
N LEU A 70 -17.28 8.94 -9.08
CA LEU A 70 -17.33 9.69 -10.33
C LEU A 70 -18.76 10.05 -10.73
N LEU A 71 -19.71 9.12 -10.59
CA LEU A 71 -21.12 9.39 -10.88
C LEU A 71 -21.70 10.46 -9.94
N CYS A 72 -21.40 10.37 -8.64
CA CYS A 72 -21.80 11.36 -7.65
C CYS A 72 -21.23 12.76 -7.98
N LEU A 73 -19.94 12.83 -8.33
CA LEU A 73 -19.28 14.06 -8.71
C LEU A 73 -19.86 14.66 -10.00
N PHE A 74 -20.17 13.83 -11.00
CA PHE A 74 -20.83 14.28 -12.22
C PHE A 74 -22.22 14.86 -11.94
N LEU A 75 -23.05 14.16 -11.15
CA LEU A 75 -24.38 14.64 -10.76
C LEU A 75 -24.29 15.94 -9.95
N ALA A 76 -23.31 16.07 -9.05
CA ALA A 76 -23.07 17.30 -8.31
C ALA A 76 -22.70 18.46 -9.24
N ILE A 77 -21.83 18.25 -10.22
CA ILE A 77 -21.45 19.26 -11.22
C ILE A 77 -22.66 19.67 -12.07
N VAL A 78 -23.42 18.71 -12.59
CA VAL A 78 -24.62 18.98 -13.40
C VAL A 78 -25.64 19.76 -12.58
N THR A 79 -25.90 19.34 -11.35
CA THR A 79 -26.79 20.05 -10.42
C THR A 79 -26.26 21.46 -10.16
N PHE A 80 -24.96 21.63 -9.92
CA PHE A 80 -24.36 22.94 -9.72
C PHE A 80 -24.49 23.83 -10.95
N LEU A 81 -24.31 23.31 -12.17
CA LEU A 81 -24.46 24.10 -13.40
C LEU A 81 -25.91 24.51 -13.66
N LEU A 82 -26.86 23.57 -13.51
CA LEU A 82 -28.29 23.84 -13.68
C LEU A 82 -28.84 24.75 -12.58
N CYS A 83 -28.43 24.53 -11.32
CA CYS A 83 -28.80 25.39 -10.20
C CYS A 83 -28.02 26.70 -10.15
N ARG A 84 -26.82 26.84 -10.73
CA ARG A 84 -26.13 28.14 -10.90
C ARG A 84 -26.91 29.07 -11.81
N SER A 85 -27.73 28.52 -12.71
CA SER A 85 -28.72 29.30 -13.44
C SER A 85 -29.89 29.78 -12.57
N LEU A 86 -30.06 29.25 -11.35
CA LEU A 86 -31.25 29.48 -10.51
C LEU A 86 -30.97 30.00 -9.08
N TRP A 87 -29.81 29.75 -8.47
CA TRP A 87 -29.60 30.07 -7.06
C TRP A 87 -28.14 30.08 -6.58
N THR A 88 -27.86 31.04 -5.71
CA THR A 88 -26.58 31.51 -5.21
C THR A 88 -26.01 30.65 -4.07
N VAL A 89 -24.95 29.86 -4.32
CA VAL A 89 -23.80 29.52 -3.42
C VAL A 89 -24.03 28.84 -2.04
N SER A 90 -25.17 28.94 -1.36
CA SER A 90 -25.23 28.69 0.10
C SER A 90 -25.39 27.23 0.57
N THR A 91 -25.98 26.32 -0.21
CA THR A 91 -26.23 24.92 0.21
C THR A 91 -25.18 23.91 -0.26
N ALA A 92 -24.34 24.29 -1.22
CA ALA A 92 -23.29 23.43 -1.81
C ALA A 92 -22.06 23.26 -0.88
N LEU A 93 -21.73 24.29 -0.09
CA LEU A 93 -20.59 24.27 0.83
C LEU A 93 -20.74 23.27 1.99
N HIS A 94 -21.96 23.04 2.50
CA HIS A 94 -22.19 22.14 3.63
C HIS A 94 -22.22 20.65 3.24
N LEU A 95 -22.66 20.32 2.03
CA LEU A 95 -22.79 18.93 1.58
C LEU A 95 -21.45 18.38 1.02
N GLN A 96 -20.72 19.19 0.27
CA GLN A 96 -19.43 18.79 -0.32
C GLN A 96 -18.34 18.57 0.76
N LEU A 97 -18.45 19.26 1.90
CA LEU A 97 -17.57 19.12 3.06
C LEU A 97 -17.82 17.80 3.84
N SER A 98 -19.07 17.32 3.87
CA SER A 98 -19.42 16.04 4.49
C SER A 98 -18.91 14.82 3.72
N ILE A 99 -18.74 14.97 2.40
CA ILE A 99 -18.30 13.91 1.50
C ILE A 99 -16.76 13.80 1.46
N CYS A 100 -16.03 14.92 1.60
CA CYS A 100 -14.56 14.90 1.70
C CYS A 100 -14.02 14.32 3.03
N LEU A 101 -14.83 14.30 4.10
CA LEU A 101 -14.42 13.78 5.41
C LEU A 101 -14.59 12.25 5.52
N PHE A 102 -15.25 11.63 4.52
CA PHE A 102 -15.50 10.20 4.46
C PHE A 102 -14.64 9.47 3.40
N ALA A 103 -13.85 10.22 2.64
CA ALA A 103 -12.78 9.73 1.77
C ALA A 103 -11.49 9.53 2.57
#